data_AF-A0AAU2WW14-F1
#
_entry.id   AF-A0AAU2WW14-F1
#
_cell.length_a   1.000
_cell.length_b   1.000
_cell.length_c   1.000
_cell.angle_alpha   90.00
_cell.angle_beta   90.00
_cell.angle_gamma   90.00
#
_symmetry.space_group_name_H-M   'P 1'
#
loop_
_entity.id
_entity.type
_entity.pdbx_description
1 polymer ?
#
loop_
_entity_poly.entity_id
_entity_poly.type
_entity_poly.pdbx_seq_one_letter_code
_entity_poly.pdbx_strand_id
1 'polypeptide(L)'
;MIALAVVLLILAALIDRGSCSNDNGGNTAPAGASGAADGSSSAAPGTGPPGAAGPQDPGQAPAPSAKTGATSGATTGATGAKTTPPAAAPAPAPPATSSGGVPQVVGLDLQKARDAVWYAGYHFIKSHDALGRGRMQLLLSNWQVCDQNPGPGKIDKDTTVRLGVVRKDEDCPVVPLPTAKPSAPEGIMPNVVGRSVNVVREALRDEVKVDADDLKSGRAIIVENHWQVCTQDPAPGAPLPEDKIRLGAVKFGEKCP
;
A
#
# COMPACT_ATOMS: atom_id res chain seq x y z
N MET A 1 -37.22 20.87 -40.88
CA MET A 1 -35.81 20.69 -41.29
C MET A 1 -34.89 21.68 -40.56
N ILE A 2 -34.85 21.68 -39.22
CA ILE A 2 -33.96 22.60 -38.45
C ILE A 2 -33.23 21.88 -37.28
N ALA A 3 -33.75 20.76 -36.76
CA ALA A 3 -33.17 20.06 -35.61
C ALA A 3 -31.95 19.15 -35.91
N LEU A 4 -31.53 18.97 -37.17
CA LEU A 4 -30.49 17.99 -37.55
C LEU A 4 -29.11 18.60 -37.84
N ALA A 5 -28.96 19.92 -37.77
CA ALA A 5 -27.73 20.63 -38.19
C ALA A 5 -26.73 20.92 -37.06
N VAL A 6 -27.11 20.81 -35.79
CA VAL A 6 -26.27 21.21 -34.63
C VAL A 6 -25.40 20.05 -34.11
N VAL A 7 -25.75 18.80 -34.40
CA VAL A 7 -25.03 17.61 -33.91
C VAL A 7 -23.77 17.28 -34.74
N LEU A 8 -23.57 17.91 -35.89
CA LEU A 8 -22.48 17.61 -36.83
C LEU A 8 -21.29 18.59 -36.79
N LEU A 9 -21.19 19.45 -35.76
CA LEU A 9 -20.18 20.52 -35.68
C LEU A 9 -19.25 20.47 -34.45
N ILE A 10 -19.33 19.42 -33.61
CA ILE A 10 -18.41 19.20 -32.47
C ILE A 10 -17.70 17.84 -32.62
N LEU A 11 -17.28 17.51 -33.85
CA LEU A 11 -16.53 16.28 -34.14
C LEU A 11 -15.33 16.53 -35.09
N ALA A 12 -14.65 17.67 -34.97
CA ALA A 12 -13.41 17.95 -35.68
C ALA A 12 -12.58 19.11 -35.06
N ALA A 13 -11.79 18.85 -34.03
CA ALA A 13 -10.59 19.64 -33.70
C ALA A 13 -9.65 18.89 -32.74
N LEU A 14 -8.34 19.13 -32.86
CA LEU A 14 -7.30 18.78 -31.89
C LEU A 14 -7.04 17.27 -31.67
N ILE A 15 -6.77 16.57 -32.78
CA ILE A 15 -5.58 15.71 -32.79
C ILE A 15 -4.37 16.63 -32.87
N ASP A 16 -3.51 16.64 -31.86
CA ASP A 16 -2.10 16.97 -32.06
C ASP A 16 -1.20 15.98 -31.30
N ARG A 17 -0.04 15.70 -31.87
CA ARG A 17 0.88 14.64 -31.48
C ARG A 17 1.96 15.22 -30.59
N GLY A 18 1.85 14.97 -29.28
CA GLY A 18 2.95 15.17 -28.34
C GLY A 18 4.11 14.19 -28.58
N SER A 19 4.88 14.41 -29.65
CA SER A 19 6.14 13.70 -29.90
C SER A 19 7.15 14.05 -28.81
N CYS A 20 7.76 13.02 -28.21
CA CYS A 20 8.96 13.20 -27.41
C CYS A 20 10.14 13.51 -28.36
N SER A 21 10.72 14.71 -28.29
CA SER A 21 12.06 14.98 -28.87
C SER A 21 13.07 15.11 -27.74
N ASN A 22 14.16 14.37 -27.87
CA ASN A 22 15.23 14.28 -26.90
C ASN A 22 16.48 14.85 -27.54
N ASP A 23 16.76 16.14 -27.33
CA ASP A 23 17.90 16.82 -27.94
C ASP A 23 18.92 17.22 -26.87
N ASN A 24 20.01 16.46 -26.83
CA ASN A 24 21.23 16.77 -26.09
C ASN A 24 22.15 17.62 -26.96
N GLY A 25 22.64 18.75 -26.44
CA GLY A 25 23.88 19.38 -26.92
C GLY A 25 23.83 20.89 -27.06
N GLY A 26 24.96 21.54 -26.73
CA GLY A 26 25.20 22.95 -27.07
C GLY A 26 25.27 23.93 -25.90
N ASN A 27 26.17 23.70 -24.93
CA ASN A 27 26.56 24.77 -24.01
C ASN A 27 27.47 25.78 -24.74
N THR A 28 26.95 26.96 -25.10
CA THR A 28 27.71 28.06 -25.69
C THR A 28 27.86 29.20 -24.68
N ALA A 29 29.08 29.36 -24.14
CA ALA A 29 29.46 30.53 -23.36
C ALA A 29 30.22 31.55 -24.24
N PRO A 30 29.92 32.86 -24.14
CA PRO A 30 30.82 33.91 -24.61
C PRO A 30 31.89 34.23 -23.55
N ALA A 31 33.05 34.72 -24.01
CA ALA A 31 34.24 34.96 -23.20
C ALA A 31 34.52 36.47 -22.94
N GLY A 32 35.32 36.74 -21.90
CA GLY A 32 35.83 38.07 -21.51
C GLY A 32 35.87 38.19 -19.97
N ALA A 33 36.96 37.90 -19.26
CA ALA A 33 38.25 38.64 -19.18
C ALA A 33 38.05 40.10 -18.68
N SER A 34 38.77 40.62 -17.67
CA SER A 34 40.00 40.16 -17.00
C SER A 34 40.15 40.73 -15.57
N GLY A 35 41.04 40.14 -14.76
CA GLY A 35 41.44 40.63 -13.42
C GLY A 35 42.13 39.53 -12.60
N ALA A 36 43.39 39.72 -12.20
CA ALA A 36 44.29 38.66 -11.72
C ALA A 36 44.90 38.94 -10.33
N ALA A 37 45.72 37.98 -9.86
CA ALA A 37 46.50 37.93 -8.61
C ALA A 37 45.71 37.64 -7.31
N ASP A 38 46.19 36.83 -6.35
CA ASP A 38 47.32 35.87 -6.30
C ASP A 38 47.06 34.88 -5.14
N GLY A 39 47.63 33.66 -5.18
CA GLY A 39 47.56 32.75 -4.00
C GLY A 39 47.71 31.26 -4.31
N SER A 40 48.94 30.78 -4.42
CA SER A 40 49.27 29.36 -4.69
C SER A 40 49.34 28.50 -3.43
N SER A 41 48.80 27.28 -3.45
CA SER A 41 49.61 26.05 -3.23
C SER A 41 48.83 24.73 -3.33
N SER A 42 49.47 23.77 -3.99
CA SER A 42 49.03 22.39 -4.20
C SER A 42 49.07 21.52 -2.93
N ALA A 43 48.25 20.47 -2.88
CA ALA A 43 48.70 19.10 -3.21
C ALA A 43 47.73 18.01 -2.72
N ALA A 44 47.32 17.12 -3.63
CA ALA A 44 46.93 15.76 -3.29
C ALA A 44 48.17 14.84 -3.41
N PRO A 45 48.18 13.71 -2.71
CA PRO A 45 48.34 12.47 -3.46
C PRO A 45 47.27 11.42 -3.08
N GLY A 46 46.76 10.70 -4.08
CA GLY A 46 45.90 9.55 -3.86
C GLY A 46 46.71 8.28 -3.56
N THR A 47 46.14 7.38 -2.77
CA THR A 47 46.48 5.96 -2.74
C THR A 47 45.18 5.14 -2.66
N GLY A 48 45.19 3.93 -3.24
CA GLY A 48 43.98 3.15 -3.53
C GLY A 48 43.37 2.38 -2.35
N PRO A 49 42.25 1.66 -2.59
CA PRO A 49 41.46 1.03 -1.54
C PRO A 49 42.00 -0.36 -1.13
N PRO A 50 41.89 -0.75 0.15
CA PRO A 50 42.12 -2.12 0.58
C PRO A 50 40.83 -2.97 0.50
N GLY A 51 40.93 -4.09 -0.23
CA GLY A 51 40.46 -5.40 0.22
C GLY A 51 38.96 -5.61 0.48
N ALA A 52 38.30 -6.33 -0.43
CA ALA A 52 37.07 -7.05 -0.10
C ALA A 52 37.36 -8.18 0.90
N ALA A 53 36.63 -8.22 2.02
CA ALA A 53 36.54 -9.37 2.91
C ALA A 53 35.19 -10.07 2.66
N GLY A 54 35.21 -11.37 2.38
CA GLY A 54 33.99 -12.14 2.11
C GLY A 54 33.16 -12.40 3.37
N PRO A 55 31.87 -12.78 3.22
CA PRO A 55 31.05 -13.17 4.37
C PRO A 55 31.58 -14.48 4.96
N GLN A 56 32.06 -14.45 6.19
CA GLN A 56 32.30 -15.66 6.97
C GLN A 56 30.98 -16.06 7.64
N ASP A 57 30.54 -17.29 7.36
CA ASP A 57 29.44 -17.98 8.03
C ASP A 57 29.89 -18.48 9.42
N PRO A 58 29.19 -18.11 10.51
CA PRO A 58 29.29 -18.76 11.80
C PRO A 58 27.96 -19.43 12.16
N GLY A 59 27.69 -20.58 11.55
CA GLY A 59 27.72 -21.83 12.30
C GLY A 59 26.73 -21.94 13.47
N GLN A 60 25.55 -22.46 13.14
CA GLN A 60 24.93 -23.57 13.86
C GLN A 60 24.74 -23.42 15.39
N ALA A 61 23.57 -22.89 15.78
CA ALA A 61 23.10 -22.99 17.17
C ALA A 61 22.93 -24.47 17.61
N PRO A 62 23.37 -24.85 18.82
CA PRO A 62 23.33 -26.23 19.29
C PRO A 62 21.94 -26.67 19.77
N ALA A 63 21.65 -27.96 19.61
CA ALA A 63 20.45 -28.60 20.14
C ALA A 63 20.44 -28.66 21.69
N PRO A 64 19.27 -28.59 22.35
CA PRO A 64 19.18 -28.72 23.79
C PRO A 64 19.39 -30.17 24.25
N SER A 65 20.44 -30.42 25.04
CA SER A 65 20.68 -31.71 25.69
C SER A 65 19.59 -32.05 26.72
N ALA A 66 19.09 -33.27 26.67
CA ALA A 66 18.18 -33.82 27.66
C ALA A 66 18.85 -33.93 29.05
N LYS A 67 18.08 -33.67 30.12
CA LYS A 67 18.45 -34.08 31.48
C LYS A 67 17.64 -35.29 31.91
N THR A 68 18.34 -36.34 32.31
CA THR A 68 17.81 -37.53 32.96
C THR A 68 17.39 -37.25 34.41
N GLY A 69 16.31 -37.87 34.84
CA GLY A 69 15.82 -37.85 36.23
C GLY A 69 14.76 -38.93 36.47
N ALA A 70 15.18 -40.05 37.04
CA ALA A 70 14.33 -41.07 37.69
C ALA A 70 14.54 -40.93 39.22
N THR A 71 13.73 -41.41 40.18
CA THR A 71 12.43 -42.13 40.27
C THR A 71 11.86 -41.77 41.67
N SER A 72 10.65 -42.06 42.16
CA SER A 72 9.45 -42.84 41.76
C SER A 72 8.25 -42.23 42.54
N GLY A 73 6.99 -42.68 42.52
CA GLY A 73 6.27 -43.76 41.84
C GLY A 73 4.87 -43.90 42.48
N ALA A 74 3.85 -44.34 41.73
CA ALA A 74 2.54 -44.72 42.28
C ALA A 74 1.73 -45.52 41.25
N THR A 75 1.55 -46.82 41.48
CA THR A 75 0.61 -47.66 40.72
C THR A 75 -0.79 -47.52 41.31
N THR A 76 -1.80 -47.19 40.48
CA THR A 76 -3.21 -47.71 40.55
C THR A 76 -4.03 -47.10 39.40
N GLY A 77 -4.94 -47.88 38.80
CA GLY A 77 -6.11 -47.31 38.11
C GLY A 77 -6.05 -47.20 36.58
N ALA A 78 -6.01 -48.34 35.87
CA ALA A 78 -6.30 -48.35 34.44
C ALA A 78 -7.82 -48.19 34.20
N THR A 79 -8.25 -47.05 33.65
CA THR A 79 -9.58 -46.92 33.00
C THR A 79 -9.37 -46.22 31.66
N GLY A 80 -9.62 -46.93 30.55
CA GLY A 80 -9.25 -46.47 29.21
C GLY A 80 -10.19 -45.38 28.67
N ALA A 81 -9.82 -44.12 28.86
CA ALA A 81 -10.42 -43.00 28.13
C ALA A 81 -9.79 -42.91 26.73
N LYS A 82 -10.55 -43.30 25.69
CA LYS A 82 -10.11 -43.22 24.29
C LYS A 82 -10.17 -41.77 23.79
N THR A 83 -9.17 -40.97 24.12
CA THR A 83 -9.05 -39.58 23.65
C THR A 83 -8.76 -39.54 22.15
N THR A 84 -9.78 -39.29 21.34
CA THR A 84 -9.63 -38.95 19.92
C THR A 84 -8.78 -37.67 19.81
N PRO A 85 -7.74 -37.62 18.96
CA PRO A 85 -7.03 -36.37 18.69
C PRO A 85 -7.99 -35.30 18.16
N PRO A 86 -7.79 -34.00 18.47
CA PRO A 86 -8.55 -32.93 17.85
C PRO A 86 -8.43 -33.04 16.32
N ALA A 87 -9.57 -33.01 15.63
CA ALA A 87 -9.56 -32.99 14.17
C ALA A 87 -8.77 -31.77 13.70
N ALA A 88 -7.73 -31.99 12.90
CA ALA A 88 -6.99 -30.91 12.28
C ALA A 88 -7.97 -30.04 11.47
N ALA A 89 -7.86 -28.71 11.62
CA ALA A 89 -8.62 -27.79 10.79
C ALA A 89 -8.34 -28.11 9.31
N PRO A 90 -9.38 -28.12 8.44
CA PRO A 90 -9.19 -28.48 7.04
C PRO A 90 -8.20 -27.51 6.40
N ALA A 91 -7.20 -28.06 5.71
CA ALA A 91 -6.29 -27.28 4.90
C ALA A 91 -7.10 -26.44 3.87
N PRO A 92 -6.65 -25.22 3.52
CA PRO A 92 -7.34 -24.40 2.54
C PRO A 92 -7.53 -25.17 1.23
N ALA A 93 -8.78 -25.29 0.80
CA ALA A 93 -9.12 -26.03 -0.40
C ALA A 93 -8.39 -25.44 -1.63
N PRO A 94 -7.91 -26.26 -2.59
CA PRO A 94 -7.36 -25.76 -3.83
C PRO A 94 -8.40 -24.87 -4.54
N PRO A 95 -7.98 -23.78 -5.21
CA PRO A 95 -8.92 -22.86 -5.83
C PRO A 95 -9.78 -23.60 -6.86
N ALA A 96 -11.09 -23.57 -6.66
CA ALA A 96 -12.04 -24.16 -7.58
C ALA A 96 -11.93 -23.45 -8.94
N THR A 97 -11.37 -24.16 -9.93
CA THR A 97 -11.24 -23.67 -11.31
C THR A 97 -12.60 -23.71 -12.00
N SER A 98 -13.45 -22.73 -11.67
CA SER A 98 -14.66 -22.43 -12.44
C SER A 98 -14.25 -21.96 -13.84
N SER A 99 -14.19 -22.87 -14.79
CA SER A 99 -13.84 -22.60 -16.19
C SER A 99 -14.82 -21.58 -16.79
N GLY A 100 -14.34 -20.34 -16.94
CA GLY A 100 -15.09 -19.21 -17.50
C GLY A 100 -15.54 -18.12 -16.50
N GLY A 101 -15.06 -18.14 -15.25
CA GLY A 101 -15.34 -17.09 -14.25
C GLY A 101 -14.08 -16.46 -13.64
N VAL A 102 -14.26 -15.41 -12.84
CA VAL A 102 -13.19 -14.88 -11.97
C VAL A 102 -12.77 -15.98 -10.99
N PRO A 103 -11.47 -16.28 -10.85
CA PRO A 103 -11.00 -17.30 -9.92
C PRO A 103 -11.10 -16.86 -8.46
N GLN A 104 -11.11 -17.83 -7.55
CA GLN A 104 -10.88 -17.58 -6.13
C GLN A 104 -9.39 -17.31 -5.91
N VAL A 105 -9.05 -16.12 -5.41
CA VAL A 105 -7.68 -15.63 -5.23
C VAL A 105 -7.36 -15.11 -3.82
N VAL A 106 -8.34 -15.09 -2.91
CA VAL A 106 -8.09 -14.83 -1.48
C VAL A 106 -7.07 -15.82 -0.93
N GLY A 107 -6.13 -15.33 -0.13
CA GLY A 107 -5.02 -16.09 0.44
C GLY A 107 -3.77 -16.15 -0.45
N LEU A 108 -3.88 -15.87 -1.76
CA LEU A 108 -2.71 -15.77 -2.65
C LEU A 108 -1.92 -14.48 -2.40
N ASP A 109 -0.66 -14.45 -2.82
CA ASP A 109 0.04 -13.18 -2.99
C ASP A 109 -0.52 -12.38 -4.18
N LEU A 110 -0.45 -11.05 -4.12
CA LEU A 110 -1.11 -10.17 -5.08
C LEU A 110 -0.58 -10.32 -6.52
N GLN A 111 0.67 -10.77 -6.71
CA GLN A 111 1.18 -11.07 -8.04
C GLN A 111 0.41 -12.27 -8.63
N LYS A 112 0.43 -13.42 -7.94
CA LYS A 112 -0.30 -14.62 -8.38
C LYS A 112 -1.80 -14.39 -8.54
N ALA A 113 -2.40 -13.59 -7.65
CA ALA A 113 -3.81 -13.24 -7.74
C ALA A 113 -4.13 -12.45 -9.02
N ARG A 114 -3.32 -11.44 -9.36
CA ARG A 114 -3.47 -10.66 -10.60
C ARG A 114 -3.27 -11.53 -11.83
N ASP A 115 -2.26 -12.39 -11.84
CA ASP A 115 -1.98 -13.28 -12.96
C ASP A 115 -3.13 -14.26 -13.19
N ALA A 116 -3.66 -14.88 -12.12
CA ALA A 116 -4.82 -15.78 -12.21
C ALA A 116 -6.07 -15.09 -12.79
N VAL A 117 -6.39 -13.88 -12.32
CA VAL A 117 -7.53 -13.08 -12.82
C VAL A 117 -7.29 -12.65 -14.29
N TRP A 118 -6.07 -12.26 -14.63
CA TRP A 118 -5.67 -11.88 -15.99
C TRP A 118 -5.79 -13.03 -16.99
N TYR A 119 -5.24 -14.21 -16.67
CA TYR A 119 -5.32 -15.40 -17.53
C TYR A 119 -6.73 -16.01 -17.59
N ALA A 120 -7.60 -15.74 -16.60
CA ALA A 120 -9.04 -15.98 -16.72
C ALA A 120 -9.75 -14.99 -17.68
N GLY A 121 -9.01 -14.04 -18.26
CA GLY A 121 -9.48 -13.04 -19.21
C GLY A 121 -10.21 -11.87 -18.57
N TYR A 122 -9.82 -11.45 -17.36
CA TYR A 122 -10.36 -10.26 -16.68
C TYR A 122 -9.23 -9.24 -16.49
N HIS A 123 -9.28 -8.15 -17.25
CA HIS A 123 -8.14 -7.23 -17.39
C HIS A 123 -8.24 -5.98 -16.49
N PHE A 124 -9.46 -5.63 -16.06
CA PHE A 124 -9.71 -4.51 -15.16
C PHE A 124 -9.46 -4.92 -13.70
N ILE A 125 -8.19 -5.02 -13.30
CA ILE A 125 -7.80 -5.43 -11.95
C ILE A 125 -7.26 -4.23 -11.16
N LYS A 126 -7.87 -3.94 -10.01
CA LYS A 126 -7.40 -2.92 -9.05
C LYS A 126 -7.08 -3.57 -7.70
N SER A 127 -6.00 -3.13 -7.07
CA SER A 127 -5.65 -3.50 -5.69
C SER A 127 -5.77 -2.31 -4.76
N HIS A 128 -5.99 -2.57 -3.47
CA HIS A 128 -5.99 -1.53 -2.45
C HIS A 128 -5.55 -2.11 -1.10
N ASP A 129 -5.07 -1.23 -0.21
CA ASP A 129 -4.66 -1.57 1.15
C ASP A 129 -5.91 -1.82 2.02
N ALA A 130 -6.17 -3.08 2.36
CA ALA A 130 -7.35 -3.50 3.12
C ALA A 130 -7.36 -2.95 4.56
N LEU A 131 -6.20 -2.54 5.10
CA LEU A 131 -6.13 -1.83 6.38
C LEU A 131 -6.46 -0.33 6.28
N GLY A 132 -6.89 0.15 5.11
CA GLY A 132 -7.33 1.53 4.90
C GLY A 132 -6.21 2.57 5.03
N ARG A 133 -4.94 2.16 5.08
CA ARG A 133 -3.81 3.08 5.34
C ARG A 133 -3.33 3.81 4.09
N GLY A 134 -3.72 3.38 2.90
CA GLY A 134 -3.38 4.03 1.62
C GLY A 134 -1.96 3.73 1.11
N ARG A 135 -1.35 2.63 1.56
CA ARG A 135 0.00 2.23 1.15
C ARG A 135 0.02 1.73 -0.30
N MET A 136 1.09 2.01 -1.04
CA MET A 136 1.26 1.55 -2.43
C MET A 136 1.79 0.10 -2.51
N GLN A 137 1.19 -0.73 -3.37
CA GLN A 137 1.58 -2.13 -3.57
C GLN A 137 2.74 -2.29 -4.58
N LEU A 138 3.90 -1.68 -4.33
CA LEU A 138 5.01 -1.64 -5.29
C LEU A 138 5.57 -3.03 -5.64
N LEU A 139 5.88 -3.85 -4.64
CA LEU A 139 6.30 -5.24 -4.83
C LEU A 139 5.13 -6.17 -4.51
N LEU A 140 4.33 -6.49 -5.54
CA LEU A 140 3.05 -7.21 -5.43
C LEU A 140 3.18 -8.54 -4.66
N SER A 141 4.30 -9.25 -4.79
CA SER A 141 4.57 -10.51 -4.09
C SER A 141 4.75 -10.38 -2.57
N ASN A 142 4.89 -9.17 -2.02
CA ASN A 142 4.93 -8.91 -0.56
C ASN A 142 3.54 -8.69 0.06
N TRP A 143 2.48 -8.67 -0.76
CA TRP A 143 1.11 -8.44 -0.34
C TRP A 143 0.28 -9.73 -0.47
N GLN A 144 -0.64 -9.96 0.46
CA GLN A 144 -1.59 -11.08 0.43
C GLN A 144 -3.01 -10.58 0.23
N VAL A 145 -3.81 -11.28 -0.58
CA VAL A 145 -5.23 -10.97 -0.79
C VAL A 145 -6.07 -11.44 0.39
N CYS A 146 -6.79 -10.49 1.01
CA CYS A 146 -7.74 -10.72 2.09
C CYS A 146 -9.17 -10.82 1.58
N ASP A 147 -9.51 -10.00 0.59
CA ASP A 147 -10.83 -9.96 -0.03
C ASP A 147 -10.73 -9.77 -1.54
N GLN A 148 -11.75 -10.23 -2.24
CA GLN A 148 -11.97 -9.95 -3.65
C GLN A 148 -13.42 -9.53 -3.87
N ASN A 149 -13.62 -8.53 -4.72
CA ASN A 149 -14.95 -8.13 -5.18
C ASN A 149 -14.94 -7.81 -6.68
N PRO A 150 -15.80 -8.45 -7.49
CA PRO A 150 -16.78 -9.46 -7.10
C PRO A 150 -16.12 -10.78 -6.65
N GLY A 151 -16.92 -11.64 -6.01
CA GLY A 151 -16.54 -13.00 -5.65
C GLY A 151 -16.24 -13.88 -6.88
N PRO A 152 -15.75 -15.11 -6.66
CA PRO A 152 -15.45 -16.04 -7.75
C PRO A 152 -16.71 -16.41 -8.54
N GLY A 153 -16.56 -16.66 -9.84
CA GLY A 153 -17.65 -17.05 -10.73
C GLY A 153 -17.81 -16.19 -11.97
N LYS A 154 -18.83 -16.48 -12.78
CA LYS A 154 -19.06 -15.81 -14.07
C LYS A 154 -19.59 -14.39 -13.86
N ILE A 155 -18.85 -13.42 -14.35
CA ILE A 155 -19.22 -11.99 -14.41
C ILE A 155 -18.92 -11.44 -15.81
N ASP A 156 -19.47 -10.26 -16.09
CA ASP A 156 -19.13 -9.47 -17.27
C ASP A 156 -17.62 -9.10 -17.32
N LYS A 157 -17.05 -9.11 -18.52
CA LYS A 157 -15.59 -8.99 -18.74
C LYS A 157 -15.04 -7.59 -18.47
N ASP A 158 -15.89 -6.56 -18.56
CA ASP A 158 -15.53 -5.17 -18.27
C ASP A 158 -15.72 -4.82 -16.78
N THR A 159 -16.23 -5.75 -15.97
CA THR A 159 -16.36 -5.58 -14.52
C THR A 159 -14.98 -5.51 -13.86
N THR A 160 -14.71 -4.41 -13.15
CA THR A 160 -13.47 -4.26 -12.38
C THR A 160 -13.41 -5.22 -11.19
N VAL A 161 -12.44 -6.13 -11.19
CA VAL A 161 -12.07 -6.95 -10.04
C VAL A 161 -11.21 -6.12 -9.09
N ARG A 162 -11.71 -5.91 -7.87
CA ARG A 162 -11.01 -5.24 -6.77
C ARG A 162 -10.48 -6.28 -5.80
N LEU A 163 -9.20 -6.16 -5.45
CA LEU A 163 -8.52 -7.01 -4.47
C LEU A 163 -8.13 -6.14 -3.27
N GLY A 164 -8.61 -6.47 -2.08
CA GLY A 164 -8.10 -5.90 -0.84
C GLY A 164 -6.93 -6.71 -0.33
N VAL A 165 -5.84 -6.03 0.01
CA VAL A 165 -4.58 -6.68 0.40
C VAL A 165 -3.95 -6.08 1.66
N VAL A 166 -3.23 -6.93 2.39
CA VAL A 166 -2.35 -6.54 3.50
C VAL A 166 -0.92 -6.98 3.19
N ARG A 167 0.07 -6.49 3.96
CA ARG A 167 1.41 -7.07 3.87
C ARG A 167 1.42 -8.47 4.49
N LYS A 168 2.32 -9.35 4.04
CA LYS A 168 2.40 -10.73 4.55
C LYS A 168 2.67 -10.89 6.06
N ASP A 169 3.10 -9.83 6.72
CA ASP A 169 3.33 -9.72 8.17
C ASP A 169 2.15 -9.08 8.94
N GLU A 170 1.00 -8.89 8.28
CA GLU A 170 -0.20 -8.27 8.86
C GLU A 170 -1.43 -9.16 8.72
N ASP A 171 -2.33 -9.09 9.70
CA ASP A 171 -3.61 -9.81 9.66
C ASP A 171 -4.62 -9.18 8.68
N CYS A 172 -5.36 -10.05 8.00
CA CYS A 172 -6.53 -9.62 7.23
C CYS A 172 -7.64 -9.09 8.16
N PRO A 173 -8.29 -7.96 7.81
CA PRO A 173 -9.34 -7.39 8.65
C PRO A 173 -10.59 -8.28 8.66
N VAL A 174 -11.08 -8.62 9.86
CA VAL A 174 -12.28 -9.46 10.06
C VAL A 174 -13.56 -8.78 9.56
N VAL A 175 -13.57 -7.45 9.53
CA VAL A 175 -14.65 -6.61 8.99
C VAL A 175 -14.03 -5.71 7.92
N PRO A 176 -14.58 -5.63 6.68
CA PRO A 176 -14.09 -4.73 5.66
C PRO A 176 -14.03 -3.28 6.15
N LEU A 177 -12.84 -2.69 6.12
CA LEU A 177 -12.64 -1.29 6.50
C LEU A 177 -13.09 -0.37 5.37
N PRO A 178 -13.45 0.90 5.66
CA PRO A 178 -13.78 1.86 4.63
C PRO A 178 -12.51 2.23 3.85
N THR A 179 -12.36 1.65 2.66
CA THR A 179 -11.19 1.85 1.77
C THR A 179 -11.49 2.73 0.56
N ALA A 180 -12.76 3.08 0.33
CA ALA A 180 -13.16 4.08 -0.66
C ALA A 180 -12.54 5.45 -0.34
N LYS A 181 -11.91 6.08 -1.34
CA LYS A 181 -11.32 7.43 -1.25
C LYS A 181 -12.39 8.44 -0.79
N PRO A 182 -12.17 9.19 0.30
CA PRO A 182 -13.06 10.30 0.66
C PRO A 182 -13.20 11.33 -0.48
N SER A 183 -14.33 12.03 -0.52
CA SER A 183 -14.66 13.02 -1.55
C SER A 183 -15.29 14.25 -0.89
N ALA A 184 -14.94 15.45 -1.35
CA ALA A 184 -15.53 16.71 -0.91
C ALA A 184 -16.39 17.35 -2.02
N PRO A 185 -17.53 16.74 -2.41
CA PRO A 185 -18.40 17.34 -3.42
C PRO A 185 -18.83 18.74 -2.98
N GLU A 186 -18.89 19.68 -3.93
CA GLU A 186 -19.37 21.05 -3.71
C GLU A 186 -18.60 21.81 -2.62
N GLY A 187 -17.35 21.42 -2.34
CA GLY A 187 -16.54 22.02 -1.28
C GLY A 187 -17.03 21.68 0.13
N ILE A 188 -17.72 20.56 0.33
CA ILE A 188 -18.22 20.12 1.64
C ILE A 188 -17.24 19.16 2.32
N MET A 189 -16.92 19.41 3.59
CA MET A 189 -15.97 18.63 4.39
C MET A 189 -16.46 17.19 4.63
N PRO A 190 -15.76 16.15 4.12
CA PRO A 190 -16.12 14.77 4.38
C PRO A 190 -15.85 14.36 5.84
N ASN A 191 -16.52 13.28 6.29
CA ASN A 191 -16.11 12.58 7.50
C ASN A 191 -14.85 11.75 7.21
N VAL A 192 -13.74 12.14 7.83
CA VAL A 192 -12.41 11.54 7.66
C VAL A 192 -11.85 10.93 8.95
N VAL A 193 -12.59 11.00 10.07
CA VAL A 193 -12.22 10.31 11.31
C VAL A 193 -12.10 8.80 11.07
N GLY A 194 -11.05 8.20 11.60
CA GLY A 194 -10.69 6.79 11.40
C GLY A 194 -9.95 6.48 10.09
N ARG A 195 -9.81 7.43 9.16
CA ARG A 195 -8.96 7.26 7.96
C ARG A 195 -7.49 7.52 8.29
N SER A 196 -6.57 7.10 7.41
CA SER A 196 -5.17 7.52 7.54
C SER A 196 -4.97 8.95 7.03
N VAL A 197 -3.98 9.67 7.58
CA VAL A 197 -3.63 11.03 7.13
C VAL A 197 -3.29 11.02 5.63
N ASN A 198 -2.56 9.99 5.17
CA ASN A 198 -2.22 9.78 3.76
C ASN A 198 -3.46 9.70 2.87
N VAL A 199 -4.49 8.93 3.27
CA VAL A 199 -5.73 8.78 2.49
C VAL A 199 -6.49 10.10 2.42
N VAL A 200 -6.48 10.90 3.49
CA VAL A 200 -7.12 12.22 3.50
C VAL A 200 -6.36 13.23 2.65
N ARG A 201 -5.02 13.19 2.64
CA ARG A 201 -4.22 14.03 1.75
C ARG A 201 -4.51 13.74 0.28
N GLU A 202 -4.43 12.46 -0.10
CA GLU A 202 -4.73 11.99 -1.45
C GLU A 202 -6.18 12.32 -1.87
N ALA A 203 -7.12 12.27 -0.93
CA ALA A 203 -8.52 12.66 -1.11
C ALA A 203 -8.68 14.13 -1.48
N LEU A 204 -8.07 15.03 -0.72
CA LEU A 204 -8.35 16.46 -0.74
C LEU A 204 -7.27 17.31 -1.43
N ARG A 205 -6.25 16.68 -2.04
CA ARG A 205 -5.06 17.36 -2.60
C ARG A 205 -5.35 18.51 -3.57
N ASP A 206 -6.47 18.45 -4.30
CA ASP A 206 -6.89 19.45 -5.29
C ASP A 206 -7.87 20.48 -4.69
N GLU A 207 -8.38 20.23 -3.48
CA GLU A 207 -9.49 20.98 -2.86
C GLU A 207 -8.98 21.91 -1.73
N VAL A 208 -8.14 21.39 -0.83
CA VAL A 208 -7.70 22.10 0.39
C VAL A 208 -6.41 21.52 0.95
N LYS A 209 -5.55 22.36 1.55
CA LYS A 209 -4.35 21.86 2.25
C LYS A 209 -4.76 21.13 3.53
N VAL A 210 -3.99 20.14 3.92
CA VAL A 210 -4.30 19.31 5.09
C VAL A 210 -3.17 19.41 6.12
N ASP A 211 -3.41 20.19 7.17
CA ASP A 211 -2.56 20.27 8.36
C ASP A 211 -2.84 19.07 9.28
N ALA A 212 -1.82 18.44 9.86
CA ALA A 212 -1.99 17.23 10.66
C ALA A 212 -1.01 17.17 11.84
N ASP A 213 -1.56 17.12 13.05
CA ASP A 213 -0.82 17.16 14.31
C ASP A 213 -0.95 15.83 15.10
N ASP A 214 0.14 15.41 15.76
CA ASP A 214 0.14 14.25 16.67
C ASP A 214 -0.45 14.60 18.05
N LEU A 215 -1.64 14.06 18.34
CA LEU A 215 -2.38 14.30 19.59
C LEU A 215 -1.75 13.67 20.84
N LYS A 216 -0.66 12.89 20.73
CA LYS A 216 -0.01 12.26 21.89
C LYS A 216 1.27 12.93 22.33
N SER A 217 2.21 13.17 21.41
CA SER A 217 3.59 13.51 21.76
C SER A 217 4.20 14.59 20.86
N GLY A 218 3.39 15.29 20.05
CA GLY A 218 3.86 16.33 19.15
C GLY A 218 4.87 15.85 18.10
N ARG A 219 4.87 14.55 17.77
CA ARG A 219 5.77 13.95 16.77
C ARG A 219 5.41 14.45 15.37
N ALA A 220 6.42 14.71 14.55
CA ALA A 220 6.22 15.07 13.15
C ALA A 220 5.57 13.93 12.34
N ILE A 221 4.45 14.23 11.68
CA ILE A 221 3.73 13.31 10.80
C ILE A 221 4.40 13.30 9.42
N ILE A 222 5.49 12.52 9.29
CA ILE A 222 6.27 12.41 8.04
C ILE A 222 5.79 11.24 7.18
N VAL A 223 5.59 10.06 7.79
CA VAL A 223 5.15 8.84 7.09
C VAL A 223 3.65 8.67 7.33
N GLU A 224 2.84 9.43 6.60
CA GLU A 224 1.41 9.69 6.88
C GLU A 224 0.52 8.44 6.93
N ASN A 225 0.91 7.37 6.24
CA ASN A 225 0.19 6.08 6.27
C ASN A 225 0.42 5.28 7.58
N HIS A 226 1.25 5.78 8.50
CA HIS A 226 1.38 5.26 9.87
C HIS A 226 0.46 5.96 10.88
N TRP A 227 -0.38 6.91 10.44
CA TRP A 227 -1.18 7.77 11.31
C TRP A 227 -2.67 7.67 11.01
N GLN A 228 -3.49 7.56 12.06
CA GLN A 228 -4.94 7.51 12.02
C GLN A 228 -5.51 8.85 12.51
N VAL A 229 -6.45 9.41 11.76
CA VAL A 229 -7.19 10.63 12.14
C VAL A 229 -8.16 10.31 13.27
N CYS A 230 -8.09 11.07 14.36
CA CYS A 230 -8.99 10.99 15.51
C CYS A 230 -9.97 12.18 15.56
N THR A 231 -9.52 13.38 15.17
CA THR A 231 -10.33 14.59 15.13
C THR A 231 -10.12 15.33 13.81
N GLN A 232 -11.12 16.10 13.40
CA GLN A 232 -11.09 16.94 12.20
C GLN A 232 -11.72 18.31 12.48
N ASP A 233 -11.18 19.33 11.83
CA ASP A 233 -11.72 20.68 11.76
C ASP A 233 -11.53 21.20 10.32
N PRO A 234 -12.60 21.55 9.57
CA PRO A 234 -14.00 21.60 9.99
C PRO A 234 -14.64 20.24 10.33
N ALA A 235 -15.76 20.33 11.04
CA ALA A 235 -16.64 19.18 11.29
C ALA A 235 -17.22 18.61 9.98
N PRO A 236 -17.61 17.32 9.92
CA PRO A 236 -18.23 16.73 8.74
C PRO A 236 -19.49 17.50 8.31
N GLY A 237 -19.61 17.78 7.01
CA GLY A 237 -20.75 18.53 6.45
C GLY A 237 -20.60 20.06 6.49
N ALA A 238 -19.58 20.60 7.15
CA ALA A 238 -19.28 22.04 7.07
C ALA A 238 -18.61 22.39 5.72
N PRO A 239 -18.65 23.66 5.27
CA PRO A 239 -17.88 24.12 4.12
C PRO A 239 -16.36 23.94 4.33
N LEU A 240 -15.64 23.60 3.26
CA LEU A 240 -14.18 23.61 3.26
C LEU A 240 -13.63 25.05 3.28
N PRO A 241 -12.56 25.31 4.03
CA PRO A 241 -11.86 26.60 4.01
C PRO A 241 -10.93 26.69 2.79
N GLU A 242 -10.67 27.91 2.31
CA GLU A 242 -9.79 28.14 1.15
C GLU A 242 -8.30 27.84 1.41
N ASP A 243 -7.83 27.95 2.66
CA ASP A 243 -6.42 27.70 3.00
C ASP A 243 -6.14 26.25 3.38
N LYS A 244 -6.63 25.82 4.56
CA LYS A 244 -6.33 24.50 5.13
C LYS A 244 -7.36 23.98 6.12
N ILE A 245 -7.52 22.66 6.16
CA ILE A 245 -8.16 21.93 7.26
C ILE A 245 -7.11 21.50 8.31
N ARG A 246 -7.56 21.18 9.53
CA ARG A 246 -6.74 20.63 10.61
C ARG A 246 -7.22 19.23 10.98
N LEU A 247 -6.28 18.30 11.13
CA LEU A 247 -6.52 16.94 11.60
C LEU A 247 -5.70 16.66 12.85
N GLY A 248 -6.35 16.16 13.90
CA GLY A 248 -5.66 15.55 15.02
C GLY A 248 -5.53 14.05 14.78
N ALA A 249 -4.29 13.53 14.80
CA ALA A 249 -4.01 12.12 14.52
C ALA A 249 -3.19 11.45 15.64
N VAL A 250 -3.19 10.12 15.64
CA VAL A 250 -2.32 9.27 16.49
C VAL A 250 -1.68 8.19 15.62
N LYS A 251 -0.63 7.53 16.11
CA LYS A 251 -0.01 6.42 15.36
C LYS A 251 -0.95 5.21 15.36
N PHE A 252 -1.03 4.46 14.26
CA PHE A 252 -1.83 3.23 14.23
C PHE A 252 -1.45 2.28 15.38
N GLY A 253 -2.45 1.84 16.14
CA GLY A 253 -2.29 1.05 17.37
C GLY A 253 -2.39 1.88 18.67
N GLU A 254 -2.27 3.21 18.60
CA GLU A 254 -2.54 4.11 19.72
C GLU A 254 -4.04 4.42 19.82
N LYS A 255 -4.54 4.64 21.05
CA LYS A 255 -5.94 5.04 21.27
C LYS A 255 -6.11 6.54 20.97
N CYS A 256 -7.10 6.88 20.14
CA CYS A 256 -7.62 8.24 20.07
C CYS A 256 -8.03 8.74 21.48
N PRO A 257 -7.85 10.04 21.77
CA PRO A 257 -8.37 10.66 23.00
C PRO A 257 -9.91 10.69 23.02
#